data_AF-A0A7M2GWU2-F1
#
_entry.id   AF-A0A7M2GWU2-F1
#
_cell.length_a   1.000
_cell.length_b   1.000
_cell.length_c   1.000
_cell.angle_alpha   90.00
_cell.angle_beta   90.00
_cell.angle_gamma   90.00
#
_symmetry.space_group_name_H-M   'P 1'
#
loop_
_entity.id
_entity.type
_entity.pdbx_description
1 polymer ?
#
loop_
_entity_poly.entity_id
_entity_poly.type
_entity_poly.pdbx_seq_one_letter_code
_entity_poly.pdbx_strand_id
1 'polypeptide(L)'
;MFNTMIVRFPVTLDRDRLPRLFAELDAARDQDEVSVDFAPLRFSMPTGMLALGSKLRQWVDYRREKGFTSYANGIDEGKQAHSYLMHMGFFHFIGMDAGKDVGEARGSRSYVPITRIGRPDVDVGRQGVEDWYTAIEAEARRIAGVLAGSFDDSQPLRTYT
;
A
#
# COMPACT_ATOMS: atom_id res chain seq x y z
N MET A 1 -2.42 -5.39 34.30
CA MET A 1 -1.43 -4.55 33.58
C MET A 1 -1.28 -5.18 32.22
N PHE A 2 -1.99 -4.69 31.21
CA PHE A 2 -1.88 -5.27 29.86
C PHE A 2 -0.57 -4.77 29.25
N ASN A 3 0.30 -5.70 28.87
CA ASN A 3 1.54 -5.39 28.18
C ASN A 3 1.19 -5.22 26.69
N THR A 4 0.95 -3.99 26.25
CA THR A 4 0.64 -3.70 24.85
C THR A 4 1.82 -4.13 23.96
N MET A 5 1.59 -5.05 23.03
CA MET A 5 2.64 -5.49 22.10
C MET A 5 2.92 -4.39 21.08
N ILE A 6 4.19 -4.13 20.77
CA ILE A 6 4.60 -3.09 19.82
C ILE A 6 5.25 -3.75 18.61
N VAL A 7 4.69 -3.52 17.42
CA VAL A 7 5.31 -3.85 16.13
C VAL A 7 5.93 -2.58 15.57
N ARG A 8 7.26 -2.57 15.38
CA ARG A 8 7.98 -1.36 14.93
C ARG A 8 8.29 -1.43 13.45
N PHE A 9 7.97 -0.35 12.73
CA PHE A 9 8.41 -0.19 11.35
C PHE A 9 9.94 -0.15 11.26
N PRO A 10 10.52 -0.67 10.16
CA PRO A 10 11.94 -0.52 9.91
C PRO A 10 12.28 0.93 9.57
N VAL A 11 13.54 1.30 9.73
CA VAL A 11 14.04 2.62 9.29
C VAL A 11 13.88 2.80 7.77
N THR A 12 14.07 1.72 7.03
CA THR A 12 13.85 1.67 5.58
C THR A 12 12.86 0.56 5.27
N LEU A 13 11.77 0.92 4.57
CA LEU A 13 10.79 -0.04 4.09
C LEU A 13 11.13 -0.50 2.67
N ASP A 14 11.72 -1.68 2.56
CA ASP A 14 12.06 -2.35 1.31
C ASP A 14 11.87 -3.88 1.44
N ARG A 15 12.11 -4.60 0.34
CA ARG A 15 11.88 -6.04 0.24
C ARG A 15 12.58 -6.85 1.32
N ASP A 16 13.81 -6.51 1.70
CA ASP A 16 14.62 -7.35 2.59
C ASP A 16 14.12 -7.29 4.03
N ARG A 17 13.44 -6.20 4.41
CA ARG A 17 12.90 -5.99 5.76
C ARG A 17 11.48 -6.52 5.92
N LEU A 18 10.75 -6.78 4.81
CA LEU A 18 9.37 -7.27 4.85
C LEU A 18 9.20 -8.60 5.59
N PRO A 19 10.03 -9.65 5.40
CA PRO A 19 9.79 -10.94 6.03
C PRO A 19 9.76 -10.86 7.56
N ARG A 20 10.68 -10.09 8.15
CA ARG A 20 10.71 -9.85 9.59
C ARG A 20 9.45 -9.13 10.05
N LEU A 21 9.08 -8.04 9.39
CA LEU A 21 7.90 -7.26 9.76
C LEU A 21 6.60 -8.08 9.62
N PHE A 22 6.50 -8.94 8.62
CA PHE A 22 5.36 -9.83 8.43
C PHE A 22 5.26 -10.85 9.56
N ALA A 23 6.38 -11.45 9.96
CA ALA A 23 6.42 -12.37 11.10
C ALA A 23 6.03 -11.68 12.42
N GLU A 24 6.46 -10.43 12.63
CA GLU A 24 6.07 -9.65 13.81
C GLU A 24 4.57 -9.33 13.82
N LEU A 25 3.99 -8.95 12.68
CA LEU A 25 2.55 -8.75 12.53
C LEU A 25 1.77 -10.04 12.77
N ASP A 26 2.23 -11.16 12.22
CA ASP A 26 1.58 -12.46 12.39
C ASP A 26 1.63 -12.94 13.85
N ALA A 27 2.76 -12.76 14.53
CA ALA A 27 2.89 -13.06 15.95
C ALA A 27 2.00 -12.16 16.83
N ALA A 28 1.76 -10.92 16.41
CA ALA A 28 0.92 -9.96 17.12
C ALA A 28 -0.59 -10.13 16.82
N ARG A 29 -0.94 -10.90 15.80
CA ARG A 29 -2.28 -10.90 15.18
C ARG A 29 -3.43 -11.13 16.16
N ASP A 30 -3.26 -12.03 17.14
CA ASP A 30 -4.31 -12.43 18.09
C ASP A 30 -4.16 -11.81 19.49
N GLN A 31 -3.27 -10.83 19.67
CA GLN A 31 -3.12 -10.12 20.95
C GLN A 31 -4.28 -9.14 21.16
N ASP A 32 -4.75 -8.93 22.39
CA ASP A 32 -5.87 -8.01 22.65
C ASP A 32 -5.57 -6.56 22.23
N GLU A 33 -4.34 -6.11 22.51
CA GLU A 33 -3.88 -4.77 22.19
C GLU A 33 -2.52 -4.78 21.49
N VAL A 34 -2.47 -4.15 20.32
CA VAL A 34 -1.22 -3.99 19.54
C VAL A 34 -1.05 -2.54 19.12
N SER A 35 0.16 -2.02 19.30
CA SER A 35 0.57 -0.76 18.71
C SER A 35 1.50 -0.99 17.52
N VAL A 36 1.19 -0.35 16.41
CA VAL A 36 2.06 -0.26 15.24
C VAL A 36 2.78 1.09 15.29
N ASP A 37 4.10 1.04 15.48
CA ASP A 37 4.94 2.24 15.63
C ASP A 37 5.64 2.57 14.32
N PHE A 38 5.23 3.68 13.71
CA PHE A 38 5.75 4.23 12.46
C PHE A 38 6.96 5.15 12.69
N ALA A 39 7.24 5.57 13.93
CA ALA A 39 8.27 6.58 14.24
C ALA A 39 9.66 6.31 13.63
N PRO A 40 10.15 5.05 13.54
CA PRO A 40 11.47 4.77 13.00
C PRO A 40 11.59 5.03 11.50
N LEU A 41 10.48 5.02 10.74
CA LEU A 41 10.51 5.05 9.29
C LEU A 41 11.09 6.36 8.77
N ARG A 42 12.14 6.24 7.94
CA ARG A 42 12.83 7.38 7.29
C ARG A 42 12.79 7.32 5.78
N PHE A 43 12.61 6.13 5.21
CA PHE A 43 12.52 5.94 3.77
C PHE A 43 11.62 4.77 3.42
N SER A 44 10.85 4.89 2.34
CA SER A 44 9.97 3.83 1.86
C SER A 44 10.11 3.64 0.36
N MET A 45 10.47 2.42 -0.05
CA MET A 45 10.40 2.00 -1.44
C MET A 45 8.93 1.78 -1.85
N PRO A 46 8.52 2.14 -3.08
CA PRO A 46 7.15 1.93 -3.54
C PRO A 46 6.71 0.46 -3.45
N THR A 47 7.58 -0.48 -3.82
CA THR A 47 7.28 -1.93 -3.77
C THR A 47 7.15 -2.44 -2.34
N GLY A 48 8.03 -2.00 -1.43
CA GLY A 48 7.96 -2.33 0.00
C GLY A 48 6.66 -1.81 0.64
N MET A 49 6.31 -0.56 0.33
CA MET A 49 5.06 0.08 0.75
C MET A 49 3.83 -0.73 0.31
N LEU A 50 3.74 -1.11 -0.98
CA LEU A 50 2.57 -1.81 -1.51
C LEU A 50 2.41 -3.21 -0.90
N ALA A 51 3.51 -3.97 -0.83
CA ALA A 51 3.49 -5.31 -0.26
C ALA A 51 3.10 -5.29 1.22
N LEU A 52 3.69 -4.36 2.00
CA LEU A 52 3.32 -4.17 3.40
C LEU A 52 1.88 -3.68 3.55
N GLY A 53 1.47 -2.70 2.75
CA GLY A 53 0.11 -2.16 2.80
C GLY A 53 -0.93 -3.25 2.62
N SER A 54 -0.72 -4.17 1.66
CA SER A 54 -1.65 -5.29 1.43
C SER A 54 -1.74 -6.22 2.64
N LYS A 55 -0.60 -6.60 3.22
CA LYS A 55 -0.54 -7.43 4.44
C LYS A 55 -1.17 -6.72 5.64
N LEU A 56 -0.84 -5.44 5.84
CA LEU A 56 -1.26 -4.66 6.99
C LEU A 56 -2.76 -4.37 6.94
N ARG A 57 -3.32 -4.10 5.76
CA ARG A 57 -4.76 -3.98 5.57
C ARG A 57 -5.49 -5.26 5.97
N GLN A 58 -5.07 -6.42 5.47
CA GLN A 58 -5.64 -7.72 5.85
C GLN A 58 -5.53 -7.97 7.36
N TRP A 59 -4.41 -7.56 7.97
CA TRP A 59 -4.18 -7.68 9.40
C TRP A 59 -5.11 -6.76 10.23
N VAL A 60 -5.29 -5.50 9.81
CA VAL A 60 -6.20 -4.54 10.45
C VAL A 60 -7.64 -5.03 10.34
N ASP A 61 -8.07 -5.47 9.15
CA ASP A 61 -9.41 -5.97 8.90
C ASP A 61 -9.70 -7.20 9.79
N TYR A 62 -8.79 -8.17 9.82
CA TYR A 62 -8.93 -9.33 10.71
C TYR A 62 -9.07 -8.95 12.17
N ARG A 63 -8.20 -8.06 12.68
CA ARG A 63 -8.25 -7.67 14.10
C ARG A 63 -9.53 -6.94 14.44
N ARG A 64 -10.02 -6.09 13.53
CA ARG A 64 -11.31 -5.41 13.67
C ARG A 64 -12.46 -6.41 13.72
N GLU A 65 -12.47 -7.42 12.86
CA GLU A 65 -13.48 -8.50 12.86
C GLU A 65 -13.48 -9.31 14.17
N LYS A 66 -12.32 -9.47 14.80
CA LYS A 66 -12.17 -10.14 16.11
C LYS A 66 -12.46 -9.25 17.31
N GLY A 67 -12.66 -7.95 17.12
CA GLY A 67 -12.84 -7.00 18.20
C GLY A 67 -11.55 -6.67 18.97
N PHE A 68 -10.38 -6.93 18.39
CA PHE A 68 -9.10 -6.57 18.99
C PHE A 68 -8.77 -5.09 18.77
N THR A 69 -8.07 -4.49 19.72
CA THR A 69 -7.69 -3.08 19.68
C THR A 69 -6.34 -2.91 19.01
N SER A 70 -6.24 -1.94 18.09
CA SER A 70 -4.99 -1.62 17.39
C SER A 70 -4.76 -0.12 17.38
N TYR A 71 -3.54 0.33 17.66
CA TYR A 71 -3.15 1.74 17.69
C TYR A 71 -2.04 2.02 16.67
N ALA A 72 -2.09 3.17 16.01
CA ALA A 72 -0.99 3.66 15.18
C ALA A 72 -0.26 4.79 15.93
N ASN A 73 1.06 4.67 16.07
CA ASN A 73 1.90 5.60 16.80
C ASN A 73 3.03 6.15 15.92
N GLY A 74 3.52 7.35 16.26
CA GLY A 74 4.75 7.88 15.67
C GLY A 74 4.63 8.45 14.25
N ILE A 75 3.41 8.61 13.73
CA ILE A 75 3.15 9.28 12.46
C ILE A 75 3.37 10.79 12.63
N ASP A 76 4.07 11.38 11.67
CA ASP A 76 4.56 12.77 11.73
C ASP A 76 4.71 13.29 10.30
N GLU A 77 3.82 14.19 9.87
CA GLU A 77 3.81 14.76 8.52
C GLU A 77 5.10 15.55 8.19
N GLY A 78 5.82 16.05 9.21
CA GLY A 78 7.11 16.72 9.02
C GLY A 78 8.22 15.78 8.55
N LYS A 79 8.06 14.46 8.71
CA LYS A 79 9.01 13.46 8.21
C LYS A 79 8.73 13.13 6.74
N GLN A 80 9.75 13.25 5.91
CA GLN A 80 9.66 13.00 4.46
C GLN A 80 8.99 11.67 4.11
N ALA A 81 9.35 10.57 4.77
CA ALA A 81 8.74 9.27 4.50
C ALA A 81 7.24 9.22 4.84
N HIS A 82 6.82 9.88 5.91
CA HIS A 82 5.42 9.89 6.33
C HIS A 82 4.59 10.78 5.42
N SER A 83 5.10 11.98 5.09
CA SER A 83 4.49 12.86 4.08
C SER A 83 4.33 12.14 2.75
N TYR A 84 5.35 11.37 2.32
CA TYR A 84 5.25 10.51 1.15
C TYR A 84 4.15 9.45 1.27
N LEU A 85 4.09 8.69 2.36
CA LEU A 85 3.03 7.69 2.57
C LEU A 85 1.62 8.31 2.60
N MET A 86 1.46 9.47 3.25
CA MET A 86 0.22 10.24 3.27
C MET A 86 -0.19 10.67 1.85
N HIS A 87 0.75 11.23 1.09
CA HIS A 87 0.51 11.64 -0.29
C HIS A 87 0.15 10.46 -1.19
N MET A 88 0.71 9.27 -0.95
CA MET A 88 0.41 8.06 -1.74
C MET A 88 -0.93 7.40 -1.38
N GLY A 89 -1.61 7.86 -0.33
CA GLY A 89 -2.85 7.28 0.19
C GLY A 89 -2.65 5.97 0.96
N PHE A 90 -1.45 5.73 1.49
CA PHE A 90 -1.12 4.50 2.19
C PHE A 90 -1.92 4.33 3.49
N PHE A 91 -2.06 5.38 4.29
CA PHE A 91 -2.78 5.30 5.57
C PHE A 91 -4.28 5.07 5.34
N HIS A 92 -4.90 5.77 4.40
CA HIS A 92 -6.26 5.48 3.95
C HIS A 92 -6.39 4.03 3.46
N PHE A 93 -5.43 3.53 2.67
CA PHE A 93 -5.44 2.17 2.16
C PHE A 93 -5.47 1.09 3.27
N ILE A 94 -4.81 1.32 4.40
CA ILE A 94 -4.80 0.40 5.56
C ILE A 94 -5.93 0.69 6.56
N GLY A 95 -6.88 1.57 6.22
CA GLY A 95 -8.06 1.86 7.02
C GLY A 95 -7.87 2.92 8.10
N MET A 96 -6.91 3.83 7.92
CA MET A 96 -6.69 4.99 8.78
C MET A 96 -7.07 6.28 8.08
N ASP A 97 -7.71 7.20 8.80
CA ASP A 97 -8.08 8.52 8.29
C ASP A 97 -6.88 9.49 8.41
N ALA A 98 -5.91 9.36 7.50
CA ALA A 98 -4.72 10.22 7.45
C ALA A 98 -4.16 10.38 6.03
N GLY A 99 -3.80 11.61 5.67
CA GLY A 99 -3.27 11.92 4.35
C GLY A 99 -4.35 11.94 3.26
N LYS A 100 -3.98 11.53 2.04
CA LYS A 100 -4.88 11.49 0.90
C LYS A 100 -5.70 10.22 0.85
N ASP A 101 -6.84 10.29 0.19
CA ASP A 101 -7.61 9.10 -0.15
C ASP A 101 -6.91 8.29 -1.25
N VAL A 102 -7.19 6.98 -1.25
CA VAL A 102 -6.73 6.09 -2.33
C VAL A 102 -7.31 6.58 -3.66
N GLY A 103 -6.43 6.93 -4.60
CA GLY A 103 -6.79 7.48 -5.90
C GLY A 103 -6.91 9.01 -5.98
N GLU A 104 -6.81 9.74 -4.87
CA GLU A 104 -6.88 11.22 -4.87
C GLU A 104 -5.61 11.86 -5.44
N ALA A 105 -4.45 11.26 -5.17
CA ALA A 105 -3.19 11.76 -5.66
C ALA A 105 -3.08 11.63 -7.19
N ARG A 106 -2.70 12.71 -7.87
CA ARG A 106 -2.32 12.66 -9.28
C ARG A 106 -0.93 12.04 -9.40
N GLY A 107 -0.80 10.97 -10.19
CA GLY A 107 0.51 10.39 -10.49
C GLY A 107 1.41 11.33 -11.29
N SER A 108 2.67 10.93 -11.45
CA SER A 108 3.63 11.64 -12.29
C SER A 108 4.35 10.67 -13.23
N ARG A 109 5.27 11.19 -14.03
CA ARG A 109 6.16 10.36 -14.88
C ARG A 109 7.12 9.48 -14.07
N SER A 110 7.29 9.74 -12.78
CA SER A 110 8.22 9.02 -11.90
C SER A 110 7.54 8.24 -10.78
N TYR A 111 6.20 8.31 -10.64
CA TYR A 111 5.50 7.52 -9.63
C TYR A 111 4.02 7.25 -9.93
N VAL A 112 3.53 6.16 -9.33
CA VAL A 112 2.17 5.63 -9.44
C VAL A 112 1.53 5.61 -8.05
N PRO A 113 0.53 6.47 -7.75
CA PRO A 113 -0.19 6.44 -6.47
C PRO A 113 -0.95 5.13 -6.29
N ILE A 114 -1.36 4.81 -5.05
CA ILE A 114 -2.21 3.64 -4.81
C ILE A 114 -3.57 3.91 -5.46
N THR A 115 -3.95 3.06 -6.41
CA THR A 115 -5.22 3.13 -7.15
C THR A 115 -6.10 1.93 -6.79
N ARG A 116 -7.42 2.13 -6.84
CA ARG A 116 -8.40 1.05 -6.69
C ARG A 116 -9.06 0.81 -8.04
N ILE A 117 -8.92 -0.40 -8.56
CA ILE A 117 -9.63 -0.84 -9.77
C ILE A 117 -10.67 -1.88 -9.31
N GLY A 118 -11.94 -1.49 -9.27
CA GLY A 118 -13.03 -2.33 -8.83
C GLY A 118 -13.62 -3.13 -9.99
N ARG A 119 -13.82 -4.43 -9.78
CA ARG A 119 -14.64 -5.24 -10.70
C ARG A 119 -16.11 -4.84 -10.53
N PRO A 120 -16.88 -4.66 -11.61
CA PRO A 120 -18.32 -4.42 -11.49
C PRO A 120 -19.03 -5.65 -10.89
N ASP A 121 -20.00 -5.39 -10.02
CA ASP A 121 -20.77 -6.44 -9.33
C ASP A 121 -21.76 -7.17 -10.25
N VAL A 122 -22.27 -6.47 -11.28
CA VAL A 122 -23.22 -6.99 -12.27
C VAL A 122 -22.81 -6.52 -13.65
N ASP A 123 -22.65 -7.47 -14.58
CA ASP A 123 -22.31 -7.17 -15.97
C ASP A 123 -23.57 -7.15 -16.84
N VAL A 124 -24.27 -6.02 -16.87
CA VAL A 124 -25.42 -5.83 -17.75
C VAL A 124 -24.91 -5.56 -19.17
N GLY A 125 -24.65 -6.63 -19.93
CA GLY A 125 -24.36 -6.53 -21.36
C GLY A 125 -22.89 -6.50 -21.78
N ARG A 126 -21.96 -7.09 -21.01
CA ARG A 126 -20.51 -7.18 -21.28
C ARG A 126 -19.71 -5.87 -21.15
N GLN A 127 -20.35 -4.70 -21.24
CA GLN A 127 -19.65 -3.42 -21.23
C GLN A 127 -18.88 -3.18 -19.92
N GLY A 128 -19.46 -3.53 -18.77
CA GLY A 128 -18.81 -3.27 -17.48
C GLY A 128 -17.51 -4.06 -17.30
N VAL A 129 -17.49 -5.31 -17.78
CA VAL A 129 -16.30 -6.16 -17.70
C VAL A 129 -15.21 -5.68 -18.66
N GLU A 130 -15.56 -5.27 -19.88
CA GLU A 130 -14.60 -4.69 -20.84
C GLU A 130 -14.00 -3.38 -20.33
N ASP A 131 -14.80 -2.49 -19.73
CA ASP A 131 -14.32 -1.26 -19.12
C ASP A 131 -13.36 -1.55 -17.95
N TRP A 132 -13.65 -2.59 -17.16
CA TRP A 132 -12.77 -3.05 -16.09
C TRP A 132 -11.43 -3.58 -16.61
N TYR A 133 -11.43 -4.41 -17.65
CA TYR A 133 -10.20 -4.86 -18.31
C TYR A 133 -9.41 -3.68 -18.88
N THR A 134 -10.08 -2.75 -19.56
CA THR A 134 -9.46 -1.53 -20.10
C THR A 134 -8.81 -0.70 -19.01
N ALA A 135 -9.44 -0.57 -17.83
CA ALA A 135 -8.87 0.13 -16.69
C ALA A 135 -7.60 -0.57 -16.14
N ILE A 136 -7.61 -1.91 -16.07
CA ILE A 136 -6.43 -2.70 -15.69
C ILE A 136 -5.29 -2.49 -16.69
N GLU A 137 -5.57 -2.58 -17.99
CA GLU A 137 -4.56 -2.38 -19.04
C GLU A 137 -3.98 -0.97 -19.00
N ALA A 138 -4.82 0.06 -18.83
CA ALA A 138 -4.37 1.44 -18.72
C ALA A 138 -3.41 1.63 -17.54
N GLU A 139 -3.72 1.05 -16.38
CA GLU A 139 -2.84 1.13 -15.21
C GLU A 139 -1.55 0.32 -15.40
N ALA A 140 -1.63 -0.86 -16.01
CA ALA A 140 -0.46 -1.67 -16.32
C ALA A 140 0.51 -0.92 -17.27
N ARG A 141 -0.02 -0.25 -18.31
CA ARG A 141 0.78 0.61 -19.20
C ARG A 141 1.41 1.78 -18.47
N ARG A 142 0.66 2.40 -17.55
CA ARG A 142 1.18 3.52 -16.75
C ARG A 142 2.34 3.08 -15.85
N ILE A 143 2.23 1.92 -15.21
CA ILE A 143 3.30 1.32 -14.41
C ILE A 143 4.51 1.00 -15.29
N ALA A 144 4.28 0.37 -16.45
CA ALA A 144 5.34 0.07 -17.40
C ALA A 144 6.09 1.34 -17.85
N GLY A 145 5.37 2.43 -18.10
CA GLY A 145 5.97 3.69 -18.49
C GLY A 145 6.85 4.33 -17.41
N VAL A 146 6.43 4.22 -16.14
CA VAL A 146 7.27 4.64 -15.01
C VAL A 146 8.53 3.77 -14.89
N LEU A 147 8.42 2.45 -15.05
CA LEU A 147 9.55 1.53 -14.97
C LEU A 147 10.53 1.71 -16.14
N ALA A 148 10.03 1.94 -17.35
CA ALA A 148 10.84 2.18 -18.54
C ALA A 148 11.45 3.59 -18.58
N GLY A 149 10.98 4.51 -17.72
CA GLY A 149 11.32 5.94 -17.79
C GLY A 149 10.76 6.63 -19.05
N SER A 150 9.89 5.96 -19.80
CA SER A 150 9.29 6.42 -21.04
C SER A 150 7.89 5.83 -21.19
N PHE A 151 6.93 6.64 -21.63
CA PHE A 151 5.58 6.21 -21.95
C PHE A 151 5.41 5.93 -23.46
N ASP A 152 6.52 5.87 -24.19
CA ASP A 152 6.55 5.47 -25.60
C ASP A 152 6.39 3.95 -25.70
N ASP A 153 5.19 3.50 -26.08
CA ASP A 153 4.84 2.10 -26.31
C ASP A 153 4.91 1.71 -27.81
N SER A 154 5.45 2.58 -28.66
CA SER A 154 5.63 2.30 -30.10
C SER A 154 6.77 1.32 -30.39
N GLN A 155 7.67 1.11 -29.42
CA GLN A 155 8.79 0.19 -29.57
C GLN A 155 8.35 -1.25 -29.26
N PRO A 156 8.65 -2.23 -30.13
CA PRO A 156 8.33 -3.62 -29.87
C PRO A 156 9.00 -4.10 -28.57
N LEU A 157 8.32 -5.00 -27.85
CA LEU A 157 8.83 -5.64 -26.62
C LEU A 157 10.27 -6.09 -26.84
N ARG A 158 11.22 -5.44 -26.17
CA ARG A 158 12.63 -5.85 -26.18
C ARG A 158 12.75 -7.15 -25.41
N THR A 159 12.68 -8.27 -26.12
CA THR A 159 13.12 -9.56 -25.58
C THR A 159 14.64 -9.52 -25.49
N TYR A 160 15.17 -9.50 -24.27
CA TYR A 160 16.59 -9.78 -24.05
C TYR A 160 16.78 -11.28 -24.30
N THR A 161 17.37 -11.63 -25.45
CA THR A 161 17.94 -12.97 -25.73
C THR A 161 19.25 -13.16 -25.01
#